data_AF-A0A8D0E0G8-F1
#
_entry.id   AF-A0A8D0E0G8-F1
#
_cell.length_a   1.000
_cell.length_b   1.000
_cell.length_c   1.000
_cell.angle_alpha   90.00
_cell.angle_beta   90.00
_cell.angle_gamma   90.00
#
_symmetry.space_group_name_H-M   'P 1'
#
loop_
_entity.id
_entity.type
_entity.pdbx_description
1 polymer ?
#
loop_
_entity_poly.entity_id
_entity_poly.type
_entity_poly.pdbx_seq_one_letter_code
_entity_poly.pdbx_strand_id
1 'polypeptide(L)'
;MKEVVAVTPGGRRRRSFVWSVVVPLCFQGDSGSGGGRDVAHARVSLTCSRSSWLSEGLEPCDGIPLRVSVCALRAGKVAGWPAGGILSWDVYTTMPGSLPVNAEACWPKDVGIVALEIYFPSQYVDQAELEKFDGVDAGKYTIGLGQSKMGFCSDREDINSLCLTVVQKLMERNNLSYNCIGRLEVGTETIIDKSKSVKTVLMQLFEESGNTDVEGIDTTNACYGGTAALFNAINWIESSSWDGRYALVVAGDIAVYATGNARPTGGAGAVAMLVGPNAPLIFERGLRGTHMQHAYDFYKPDMVSEYPVVDGKLSIQCYLSALDRCYTVYRKKIHAQWQKEGTDKDFTLTDFGFMIFHSPYCKLVQKSVARLLLNDFLNDQTATKDNGIYSGLEAFRDIKLEDTYFDRDVEKAFMKASAEIYNQKTKASLLVSNQNGNMYTPSVYGCLASLLAQYSPQQLAGQRIGVFSYGSGFAATLYSIKISQDATPGSSLDKITASLSDLKSRLDSRKCISPEVFAQNMMLRQETHHLANYIPQGSVDDLYAGTWYLVQVDEKHRRTYARRPVLGDGPLEAGVEVVHLGLAHEHIPSPAKKVPRIPAKTDSEAVAVSLSNGEH
;
A
#
# COMPACT_ATOMS: atom_id res chain seq x y z
N MET A 1 -7.18 39.61 29.68
CA MET A 1 -6.82 40.61 28.64
C MET A 1 -7.42 41.94 29.08
N LYS A 2 -6.63 43.01 29.19
CA LYS A 2 -7.15 44.36 29.47
C LYS A 2 -6.73 45.30 28.34
N GLU A 3 -7.69 46.05 27.79
CA GLU A 3 -7.44 47.13 26.84
C GLU A 3 -7.11 48.40 27.63
N VAL A 4 -5.97 49.03 27.32
CA VAL A 4 -5.58 50.30 27.94
C VAL A 4 -5.49 51.35 26.84
N VAL A 5 -6.26 52.43 27.00
CA VAL A 5 -6.30 53.56 26.07
C VAL A 5 -5.63 54.75 26.73
N ALA A 6 -4.49 55.19 26.20
CA ALA A 6 -3.82 56.40 26.63
C ALA A 6 -4.09 57.53 25.63
N VAL A 7 -4.43 58.71 26.14
CA VAL A 7 -4.64 59.93 25.34
C VAL A 7 -3.46 60.85 25.60
N THR A 8 -2.71 61.19 24.56
CA THR A 8 -1.62 62.17 24.69
C THR A 8 -2.15 63.59 24.52
N PRO A 9 -1.49 64.61 25.11
CA PRO A 9 -1.85 66.01 24.89
C PRO A 9 -1.70 66.32 23.40
N GLY A 10 -2.82 66.60 22.71
CA GLY A 10 -2.91 66.63 21.25
C GLY A 10 -4.02 65.73 20.66
N GLY A 11 -4.79 65.04 21.51
CA GLY A 11 -6.07 64.43 21.12
C GLY A 11 -5.99 63.10 20.37
N ARG A 12 -4.81 62.50 20.21
CA ARG A 12 -4.65 61.19 19.57
C ARG A 12 -4.73 60.07 20.61
N ARG A 13 -5.53 59.03 20.32
CA ARG A 13 -5.73 57.85 21.19
C ARG A 13 -4.80 56.71 20.76
N ARG A 14 -4.01 56.16 21.67
CA ARG A 14 -3.18 54.97 21.45
C ARG A 14 -3.81 53.78 22.20
N ARG A 15 -4.06 52.67 21.51
CA ARG A 15 -4.63 51.45 22.09
C ARG A 15 -3.55 50.38 22.24
N SER A 16 -3.45 49.79 23.43
CA SER A 16 -2.53 48.70 23.73
C SER A 16 -3.28 47.56 24.42
N PHE A 17 -2.95 46.32 24.05
CA PHE A 17 -3.51 45.11 24.68
C PHE A 17 -2.46 44.44 25.55
N VAL A 18 -2.81 44.15 26.82
CA VAL A 18 -1.92 43.48 27.77
C VAL A 18 -2.50 42.11 28.14
N TRP A 19 -1.65 41.09 28.02
CA TRP A 19 -1.91 39.73 28.50
C TRP A 19 -1.06 39.47 29.74
N SER A 20 -1.65 38.93 30.79
CA SER A 20 -0.93 38.50 31.99
C SER A 20 -1.28 37.05 32.28
N VAL A 21 -0.26 36.19 32.37
CA VAL A 21 -0.38 34.78 32.76
C VAL A 21 0.40 34.58 34.06
N VAL A 22 -0.20 33.87 35.02
CA VAL A 22 0.42 33.49 36.29
C VAL A 22 0.87 32.04 36.17
N VAL A 23 2.15 31.77 36.39
CA VAL A 23 2.71 30.41 36.31
C VAL A 23 3.25 30.04 37.70
N PRO A 24 2.94 28.85 38.26
CA PRO A 24 3.52 28.41 39.52
C PRO A 24 5.00 28.05 39.34
N LEU A 25 5.86 28.49 40.26
CA LEU A 25 7.26 28.08 40.36
C LEU A 25 7.48 27.40 41.72
N CYS A 26 7.87 26.12 41.69
CA CYS A 26 8.36 25.42 42.87
C CYS A 26 9.86 25.69 43.03
N PHE A 27 10.27 26.21 44.18
CA PHE A 27 11.68 26.28 44.56
C PHE A 27 11.98 25.14 45.53
N GLN A 28 13.06 24.40 45.30
CA GLN A 28 13.56 23.39 46.22
C GLN A 28 14.96 23.84 46.65
N GLY A 29 15.11 24.21 47.91
CA GLY A 29 16.39 24.63 48.49
C GLY A 29 17.22 23.42 48.90
N ASP A 30 18.46 23.34 48.42
CA ASP A 30 19.43 22.34 48.88
C ASP A 30 20.05 22.80 50.22
N SER A 31 19.54 22.26 51.31
CA SER A 31 20.30 22.07 52.54
C SER A 31 19.90 20.75 53.16
N GLY A 32 20.89 19.91 53.47
CA GLY A 32 20.68 18.59 54.05
C GLY A 32 19.79 18.62 55.29
N SER A 33 19.02 17.53 55.44
CA SER A 33 18.08 17.21 56.52
C SER A 33 16.77 18.02 56.58
N GLY A 34 15.69 17.36 56.15
CA GLY A 34 14.32 17.52 56.68
C GLY A 34 13.52 18.78 56.31
N GLY A 35 12.48 18.60 55.47
CA GLY A 35 11.18 19.27 55.62
C GLY A 35 10.87 20.51 54.73
N GLY A 36 9.78 20.41 53.96
CA GLY A 36 8.96 21.54 53.46
C GLY A 36 9.23 22.04 52.01
N ARG A 37 8.21 22.03 51.15
CA ARG A 37 8.20 22.77 49.87
C ARG A 37 7.35 24.04 50.02
N ASP A 38 7.90 25.20 49.73
CA ASP A 38 7.14 26.45 49.53
C ASP A 38 7.03 26.77 48.03
N VAL A 39 5.82 27.14 47.59
CA VAL A 39 5.50 27.49 46.19
C VAL A 39 5.39 29.02 46.09
N ALA A 40 6.10 29.64 45.15
CA ALA A 40 5.96 31.07 44.84
C ALA A 40 5.46 31.27 43.41
N HIS A 41 4.61 32.27 43.18
CA HIS A 41 4.02 32.57 41.87
C HIS A 41 4.69 33.80 41.22
N ALA A 42 5.14 33.67 39.97
CA ALA A 42 5.63 34.80 39.16
C ALA A 42 4.59 35.19 38.08
N ARG A 43 4.49 36.49 37.79
CA ARG A 43 3.53 37.05 36.82
C ARG A 43 4.29 37.56 35.60
N VAL A 44 4.06 36.94 34.45
CA VAL A 44 4.64 37.35 33.17
C VAL A 44 3.62 38.18 32.40
N SER A 45 4.03 39.34 31.88
CA SER A 45 3.17 40.22 31.09
C SER A 45 3.74 40.42 29.69
N LEU A 46 2.91 40.18 28.67
CA LEU A 46 3.24 40.36 27.26
C LEU A 46 2.47 41.59 26.73
N THR A 47 3.17 42.50 26.08
CA THR A 47 2.60 43.73 25.51
C THR A 47 2.88 43.83 24.01
N CYS A 48 1.83 44.05 23.22
CA CYS A 48 1.93 44.31 21.78
C CYS A 48 1.48 45.77 21.53
N SER A 49 2.33 46.57 20.87
CA SER A 49 2.01 47.97 20.54
C SER A 49 1.98 48.17 19.03
N ARG A 50 0.84 48.62 18.48
CA ARG A 50 0.70 49.05 17.09
C ARG A 50 0.85 50.57 17.00
N SER A 51 1.56 51.04 16.00
CA SER A 51 1.53 52.45 15.56
C SER A 51 1.45 52.47 14.04
N SER A 52 0.24 52.48 13.49
CA SER A 52 0.00 52.77 12.08
C SER A 52 -1.30 53.55 11.91
N TRP A 53 -1.26 54.48 10.96
CA TRP A 53 -2.32 55.42 10.60
C TRP A 53 -3.34 54.71 9.69
N LEU A 54 -4.63 54.85 9.98
CA LEU A 54 -5.71 54.16 9.25
C LEU A 54 -6.31 55.08 8.19
N SER A 55 -6.24 54.66 6.93
CA SER A 55 -7.28 54.85 5.91
C SER A 55 -7.45 53.52 5.18
N GLU A 56 -8.63 52.92 5.35
CA GLU A 56 -9.29 51.85 4.58
C GLU A 56 -8.45 50.71 3.96
N GLY A 57 -8.65 49.48 4.48
CA GLY A 57 -8.18 48.23 3.87
C GLY A 57 -7.59 47.24 4.88
N LEU A 58 -8.21 46.07 5.02
CA LEU A 58 -7.73 44.95 5.86
C LEU A 58 -6.80 44.06 5.02
N GLU A 59 -5.51 43.98 5.39
CA GLU A 59 -4.61 42.91 4.95
C GLU A 59 -3.90 42.22 6.15
N PRO A 60 -3.49 40.95 6.02
CA PRO A 60 -2.89 40.16 7.11
C PRO A 60 -1.44 40.61 7.41
N CYS A 61 -1.04 40.59 8.69
CA CYS A 61 0.30 40.97 9.11
C CYS A 61 1.17 39.72 9.37
N ASP A 62 2.13 39.43 8.49
CA ASP A 62 3.28 38.56 8.78
C ASP A 62 4.45 39.41 9.32
N GLY A 63 5.09 38.95 10.40
CA GLY A 63 6.45 39.39 10.79
C GLY A 63 6.62 40.56 11.79
N ILE A 64 5.90 40.61 12.92
CA ILE A 64 6.18 41.60 14.00
C ILE A 64 6.90 40.94 15.20
N PRO A 65 8.05 41.47 15.68
CA PRO A 65 8.76 40.92 16.84
C PRO A 65 8.08 41.26 18.18
N LEU A 66 7.82 40.24 19.01
CA LEU A 66 7.32 40.38 20.39
C LEU A 66 8.49 40.65 21.36
N ARG A 67 8.34 41.66 22.22
CA ARG A 67 9.25 41.90 23.36
C ARG A 67 8.68 41.27 24.63
N VAL A 68 9.46 40.42 25.29
CA VAL A 68 9.14 39.82 26.60
C VAL A 68 9.98 40.53 27.67
N SER A 69 9.32 41.09 28.69
CA SER A 69 10.00 41.57 29.91
C SER A 69 9.55 40.75 31.11
N VAL A 70 10.50 40.11 31.78
CA VAL A 70 10.29 39.40 33.05
C VAL A 70 10.79 40.32 34.17
N CYS A 71 9.92 40.66 35.11
CA CYS A 71 10.27 41.48 36.28
C CYS A 71 10.19 40.59 37.52
N ALA A 72 11.33 40.24 38.12
CA ALA A 72 11.39 39.46 39.36
C ALA A 72 11.22 40.40 40.57
N LEU A 73 10.22 40.13 41.42
CA LEU A 73 10.06 40.81 42.71
C LEU A 73 11.09 40.27 43.70
N ARG A 74 11.98 41.16 44.18
CA ARG A 74 13.00 40.86 45.20
C ARG A 74 12.37 40.47 46.53
N ALA A 75 12.86 39.38 47.13
CA ALA A 75 12.82 39.15 48.56
C ALA A 75 14.23 38.85 49.08
N GLY A 76 14.70 39.63 50.07
CA GLY A 76 15.69 39.23 51.08
C GLY A 76 17.19 39.18 50.71
N LYS A 77 18.02 39.88 51.49
CA LYS A 77 19.49 39.93 51.46
C LYS A 77 20.15 38.57 51.76
N VAL A 78 21.18 38.14 51.01
CA VAL A 78 22.47 37.56 51.48
C VAL A 78 23.56 37.80 50.43
N ALA A 79 24.79 38.07 50.87
CA ALA A 79 25.94 38.53 50.07
C ALA A 79 26.91 37.40 49.67
N GLY A 80 27.62 37.56 48.53
CA GLY A 80 28.99 37.02 48.32
C GLY A 80 29.26 36.13 47.08
N TRP A 81 29.85 36.74 46.02
CA TRP A 81 30.86 36.19 45.07
C TRP A 81 30.49 35.04 44.07
N PRO A 82 31.30 34.79 43.01
CA PRO A 82 31.73 35.67 41.91
C PRO A 82 31.37 35.11 40.51
N ALA A 83 31.57 35.91 39.48
CA ALA A 83 31.29 35.58 38.08
C ALA A 83 32.24 34.51 37.49
N GLY A 84 31.69 33.63 36.65
CA GLY A 84 32.44 32.80 35.70
C GLY A 84 32.35 31.30 35.95
N GLY A 85 31.53 30.61 35.15
CA GLY A 85 31.49 29.14 35.10
C GLY A 85 30.14 28.62 34.62
N ILE A 86 30.00 28.38 33.31
CA ILE A 86 28.90 27.57 32.77
C ILE A 86 29.28 26.11 33.01
N LEU A 87 28.64 25.48 34.00
CA LEU A 87 28.64 24.02 34.18
C LEU A 87 27.21 23.54 33.93
N SER A 88 27.00 22.99 32.73
CA SER A 88 25.78 22.30 32.33
C SER A 88 25.72 20.94 33.04
N TRP A 89 24.66 20.68 33.80
CA TRP A 89 24.32 19.36 34.31
C TRP A 89 22.96 18.96 33.73
N ASP A 90 23.00 17.96 32.84
CA ASP A 90 21.84 17.29 32.27
C ASP A 90 21.13 16.47 33.37
N VAL A 91 19.84 16.74 33.58
CA VAL A 91 18.95 15.85 34.34
C VAL A 91 18.07 15.12 33.33
N TYR A 92 18.35 13.82 33.17
CA TYR A 92 17.54 12.87 32.43
C TYR A 92 16.18 12.69 33.11
N THR A 93 15.11 13.01 32.40
CA THR A 93 13.75 12.50 32.67
C THR A 93 13.10 12.12 31.34
N THR A 94 13.27 10.86 30.94
CA THR A 94 12.60 10.27 29.79
C THR A 94 11.17 9.88 30.16
N MET A 95 10.20 10.65 29.65
CA MET A 95 8.83 10.15 29.46
C MET A 95 8.81 9.28 28.18
N PRO A 96 8.04 8.17 28.12
CA PRO A 96 7.86 7.45 26.86
C PRO A 96 7.18 8.39 25.85
N GLY A 97 7.87 8.71 24.76
CA GLY A 97 7.32 9.51 23.64
C GLY A 97 7.71 11.00 23.58
N SER A 98 8.60 11.51 24.43
CA SER A 98 9.14 12.88 24.25
C SER A 98 10.55 12.83 23.63
N LEU A 99 10.64 13.12 22.33
CA LEU A 99 11.93 13.34 21.64
C LEU A 99 12.64 14.58 22.21
N PRO A 100 13.97 14.55 22.39
CA PRO A 100 14.72 15.69 22.92
C PRO A 100 14.70 16.89 21.96
N VAL A 101 14.80 18.10 22.54
CA VAL A 101 14.68 19.42 21.88
C VAL A 101 15.80 19.72 20.86
N ASN A 102 16.75 18.79 20.64
CA ASN A 102 17.77 18.85 19.59
C ASN A 102 17.62 17.78 18.50
N ALA A 103 16.52 17.02 18.47
CA ALA A 103 16.19 16.20 17.31
C ALA A 103 15.52 17.09 16.27
N GLU A 104 16.29 17.59 15.29
CA GLU A 104 15.70 17.75 13.97
C GLU A 104 15.13 16.38 13.62
N ALA A 105 13.80 16.23 13.61
CA ALA A 105 13.14 14.97 13.29
C ALA A 105 13.40 14.66 11.81
N CYS A 106 14.59 14.12 11.52
CA CYS A 106 14.93 13.66 10.20
C CYS A 106 14.05 12.45 9.93
N TRP A 107 13.25 12.51 8.85
CA TRP A 107 12.46 11.36 8.40
C TRP A 107 13.36 10.11 8.34
N PRO A 108 12.85 8.94 8.73
CA PRO A 108 13.62 7.69 8.67
C PRO A 108 14.31 7.55 7.31
N LYS A 109 15.58 7.19 7.28
CA LYS A 109 16.34 7.15 6.02
C LYS A 109 15.90 5.98 5.16
N ASP A 110 15.96 6.19 3.85
CA ASP A 110 15.87 5.12 2.85
C ASP A 110 14.66 4.20 3.03
N VAL A 111 13.48 4.79 3.27
CA VAL A 111 12.22 4.05 3.42
C VAL A 111 11.87 3.36 2.10
N GLY A 112 11.56 2.07 2.18
CA GLY A 112 11.27 1.28 1.00
C GLY A 112 10.96 -0.17 1.30
N ILE A 113 11.00 -1.02 0.27
CA ILE A 113 10.67 -2.44 0.37
C ILE A 113 11.91 -3.20 0.87
N VAL A 114 11.77 -3.82 2.05
CA VAL A 114 12.80 -4.62 2.74
C VAL A 114 12.76 -6.08 2.31
N ALA A 115 11.57 -6.65 2.19
CA ALA A 115 11.35 -8.03 1.75
C ALA A 115 10.10 -8.09 0.86
N LEU A 116 10.08 -9.04 -0.08
CA LEU A 116 8.97 -9.26 -1.00
C LEU A 116 8.70 -10.77 -1.12
N GLU A 117 7.44 -11.15 -0.94
CA GLU A 117 6.96 -12.52 -1.10
C GLU A 117 5.83 -12.55 -2.13
N ILE A 118 5.78 -13.59 -2.95
CA ILE A 118 4.73 -13.78 -3.96
C ILE A 118 4.07 -15.14 -3.78
N TYR A 119 2.77 -15.21 -3.97
CA TYR A 119 1.98 -16.43 -4.07
C TYR A 119 1.16 -16.42 -5.37
N PHE A 120 1.07 -17.58 -6.01
CA PHE A 120 0.17 -17.86 -7.12
C PHE A 120 -0.33 -19.31 -6.99
N PRO A 121 -1.54 -19.62 -7.49
CA PRO A 121 -2.09 -20.96 -7.41
C PRO A 121 -1.21 -22.02 -8.07
N SER A 122 -1.32 -23.27 -7.60
CA SER A 122 -0.53 -24.42 -8.07
C SER A 122 -0.93 -24.96 -9.44
N GLN A 123 -1.94 -24.38 -10.09
CA GLN A 123 -2.49 -24.83 -11.36
C GLN A 123 -2.61 -23.70 -12.38
N TYR A 124 -2.55 -24.05 -13.66
CA TYR A 124 -2.76 -23.12 -14.77
C TYR A 124 -3.44 -23.81 -15.96
N VAL A 125 -4.05 -23.01 -16.83
CA VAL A 125 -4.45 -23.42 -18.18
C VAL A 125 -3.43 -22.87 -19.20
N ASP A 126 -3.02 -23.70 -20.15
CA ASP A 126 -2.10 -23.30 -21.22
C ASP A 126 -2.85 -22.49 -22.29
N GLN A 127 -2.26 -21.35 -22.70
CA GLN A 127 -2.92 -20.43 -23.63
C GLN A 127 -3.02 -20.99 -25.05
N ALA A 128 -2.08 -21.81 -25.50
CA ALA A 128 -2.16 -22.44 -26.82
C ALA A 128 -3.24 -23.52 -26.86
N GLU A 129 -3.44 -24.24 -25.76
CA GLU A 129 -4.58 -25.18 -25.63
C GLU A 129 -5.91 -24.41 -25.52
N LEU A 130 -5.93 -23.27 -24.82
CA LEU A 130 -7.11 -22.41 -24.74
C LEU A 130 -7.48 -21.79 -26.09
N GLU A 131 -6.50 -21.44 -26.94
CA GLU A 131 -6.75 -20.99 -28.32
C GLU A 131 -7.55 -22.05 -29.12
N LYS A 132 -7.14 -23.32 -29.00
CA LYS A 132 -7.83 -24.44 -29.66
C LYS A 132 -9.24 -24.63 -29.10
N PHE A 133 -9.39 -24.59 -27.78
CA PHE A 133 -10.67 -24.78 -27.10
C PHE A 133 -11.67 -23.67 -27.46
N ASP A 134 -11.23 -22.42 -27.50
CA ASP A 134 -12.08 -21.27 -27.85
C ASP A 134 -12.34 -21.16 -29.37
N GLY A 135 -11.71 -22.00 -30.20
CA GLY A 135 -11.87 -21.98 -31.65
C GLY A 135 -11.31 -20.72 -32.31
N VAL A 136 -10.22 -20.16 -31.77
CA VAL A 136 -9.55 -18.96 -32.30
C VAL A 136 -8.26 -19.30 -33.04
N ASP A 137 -7.78 -18.38 -33.88
CA ASP A 137 -6.54 -18.55 -34.62
C ASP A 137 -5.33 -18.74 -33.69
N ALA A 138 -4.44 -19.66 -34.07
CA ALA A 138 -3.18 -19.89 -33.37
C ALA A 138 -2.36 -18.60 -33.28
N GLY A 139 -1.88 -18.28 -32.09
CA GLY A 139 -1.14 -17.04 -31.82
C GLY A 139 -2.00 -15.88 -31.33
N LYS A 140 -3.34 -15.96 -31.33
CA LYS A 140 -4.20 -14.86 -30.84
C LYS A 140 -3.88 -14.50 -29.39
N TYR A 141 -3.66 -15.49 -28.52
CA TYR A 141 -3.35 -15.29 -27.10
C TYR A 141 -1.82 -15.30 -26.89
N THR A 142 -1.12 -16.26 -27.46
CA THR A 142 0.31 -16.45 -27.24
C THR A 142 1.19 -15.36 -27.87
N ILE A 143 0.77 -14.77 -28.99
CA ILE A 143 1.50 -13.68 -29.68
C ILE A 143 0.74 -12.36 -29.59
N GLY A 144 -0.58 -12.39 -29.82
CA GLY A 144 -1.44 -11.22 -29.81
C GLY A 144 -1.52 -10.57 -28.42
N LEU A 145 -1.82 -11.36 -27.39
CA LEU A 145 -1.75 -10.90 -25.99
C LEU A 145 -0.35 -11.05 -25.39
N GLY A 146 0.45 -11.98 -25.92
CA GLY A 146 1.77 -12.31 -25.36
C GLY A 146 1.69 -13.14 -24.08
N GLN A 147 0.62 -13.93 -23.91
CA GLN A 147 0.37 -14.73 -22.72
C GLN A 147 0.64 -16.21 -23.00
N SER A 148 1.38 -16.89 -22.13
CA SER A 148 1.69 -18.32 -22.29
C SER A 148 0.84 -19.21 -21.41
N LYS A 149 0.63 -18.83 -20.15
CA LYS A 149 -0.14 -19.61 -19.18
C LYS A 149 -0.97 -18.68 -18.31
N MET A 150 -2.11 -19.16 -17.84
CA MET A 150 -3.00 -18.40 -16.95
C MET A 150 -3.26 -19.20 -15.67
N GLY A 151 -2.78 -18.70 -14.53
CA GLY A 151 -3.04 -19.30 -13.23
C GLY A 151 -4.46 -19.00 -12.76
N PHE A 152 -5.10 -19.95 -12.09
CA PHE A 152 -6.46 -19.76 -11.59
C PHE A 152 -6.67 -20.50 -10.27
N CYS A 153 -7.59 -19.97 -9.46
CA CYS A 153 -7.98 -20.56 -8.18
C CYS A 153 -9.11 -21.57 -8.38
N SER A 154 -9.09 -22.65 -7.61
CA SER A 154 -10.27 -23.50 -7.43
C SER A 154 -11.21 -22.93 -6.37
N ASP A 155 -12.26 -23.67 -6.02
CA ASP A 155 -13.17 -23.34 -4.91
C ASP A 155 -12.51 -23.39 -3.52
N ARG A 156 -11.29 -23.95 -3.43
CA ARG A 156 -10.47 -23.97 -2.21
C ARG A 156 -9.76 -22.66 -1.92
N GLU A 157 -9.64 -21.76 -2.89
CA GLU A 157 -8.86 -20.52 -2.74
C GLU A 157 -9.72 -19.28 -2.99
N ASP A 158 -9.63 -18.32 -2.07
CA ASP A 158 -10.26 -17.01 -2.17
C ASP A 158 -9.28 -15.90 -1.77
N ILE A 159 -9.69 -14.63 -1.87
CA ILE A 159 -8.83 -13.50 -1.56
C ILE A 159 -8.22 -13.56 -0.15
N ASN A 160 -8.96 -14.04 0.85
CA ASN A 160 -8.46 -14.15 2.20
C ASN A 160 -7.38 -15.24 2.28
N SER A 161 -7.62 -16.40 1.68
CA SER A 161 -6.67 -17.52 1.71
C SER A 161 -5.38 -17.20 0.93
N LEU A 162 -5.47 -16.48 -0.19
CA LEU A 162 -4.32 -15.95 -0.92
C LEU A 162 -3.48 -15.01 -0.04
N CYS A 163 -4.13 -14.07 0.64
CA CYS A 163 -3.48 -13.09 1.50
C CYS A 163 -2.87 -13.72 2.76
N LEU A 164 -3.59 -14.64 3.44
CA LEU A 164 -3.08 -15.41 4.58
C LEU A 164 -1.81 -16.19 4.19
N THR A 165 -1.85 -16.83 3.02
CA THR A 165 -0.73 -17.61 2.50
C THR A 165 0.52 -16.76 2.28
N VAL A 166 0.39 -15.65 1.54
CA VAL A 166 1.56 -14.84 1.20
C VAL A 166 2.14 -14.12 2.43
N VAL A 167 1.30 -13.69 3.37
CA VAL A 167 1.75 -13.08 4.63
C VAL A 167 2.53 -14.07 5.47
N GLN A 168 1.95 -15.23 5.77
CA GLN A 168 2.61 -16.20 6.63
C GLN A 168 3.93 -16.71 6.01
N LYS A 169 3.96 -16.93 4.69
CA LYS A 169 5.20 -17.30 3.98
C LYS A 169 6.28 -16.21 4.09
N LEU A 170 5.91 -14.94 3.98
CA LEU A 170 6.85 -13.83 4.16
C LEU A 170 7.42 -13.83 5.58
N MET A 171 6.56 -13.95 6.60
CA MET A 171 6.96 -13.93 8.00
C MET A 171 7.90 -15.10 8.33
N GLU A 172 7.57 -16.31 7.89
CA GLU A 172 8.37 -17.52 8.11
C GLU A 172 9.72 -17.44 7.41
N ARG A 173 9.74 -17.07 6.12
CA ARG A 173 10.99 -17.00 5.33
C ARG A 173 11.97 -15.98 5.87
N ASN A 174 11.47 -14.88 6.43
CA ASN A 174 12.30 -13.79 6.96
C ASN A 174 12.48 -13.88 8.48
N ASN A 175 12.00 -14.95 9.13
CA ASN A 175 12.07 -15.18 10.58
C ASN A 175 11.56 -13.97 11.39
N LEU A 176 10.44 -13.38 10.96
CA LEU A 176 9.87 -12.19 11.58
C LEU A 176 8.91 -12.56 12.70
N SER A 177 8.99 -11.82 13.81
CA SER A 177 7.95 -11.86 14.84
C SER A 177 6.74 -11.05 14.39
N TYR A 178 5.52 -11.57 14.59
CA TYR A 178 4.30 -10.80 14.36
C TYR A 178 4.25 -9.50 15.20
N ASN A 179 5.00 -9.40 16.30
CA ASN A 179 5.10 -8.19 17.13
C ASN A 179 5.90 -7.04 16.47
N CYS A 180 6.68 -7.32 15.42
CA CYS A 180 7.46 -6.29 14.73
C CYS A 180 6.68 -5.55 13.63
N ILE A 181 5.38 -5.81 13.48
CA ILE A 181 4.51 -5.14 12.51
C ILE A 181 3.61 -4.14 13.24
N GLY A 182 3.65 -2.87 12.84
CA GLY A 182 2.82 -1.79 13.39
C GLY A 182 1.73 -1.29 12.43
N ARG A 183 1.85 -1.63 11.14
CA ARG A 183 0.81 -1.37 10.13
C ARG A 183 0.65 -2.57 9.21
N LEU A 184 -0.58 -2.94 8.88
CA LEU A 184 -0.94 -3.95 7.89
C LEU A 184 -2.07 -3.40 7.02
N GLU A 185 -1.86 -3.32 5.70
CA GLU A 185 -2.86 -2.80 4.77
C GLU A 185 -2.97 -3.68 3.51
N VAL A 186 -4.21 -3.91 3.06
CA VAL A 186 -4.51 -4.75 1.90
C VAL A 186 -5.03 -3.91 0.73
N GLY A 187 -4.39 -4.04 -0.43
CA GLY A 187 -4.92 -3.59 -1.70
C GLY A 187 -5.59 -4.74 -2.43
N THR A 188 -6.87 -4.61 -2.75
CA THR A 188 -7.60 -5.63 -3.54
C THR A 188 -8.82 -5.02 -4.25
N GLU A 189 -9.21 -5.62 -5.36
CA GLU A 189 -10.51 -5.39 -6.02
C GLU A 189 -11.39 -6.66 -6.05
N THR A 190 -11.00 -7.70 -5.31
CA THR A 190 -11.74 -8.96 -5.16
C THR A 190 -12.55 -8.92 -3.87
N ILE A 191 -13.77 -8.38 -3.97
CA ILE A 191 -14.63 -8.09 -2.81
C ILE A 191 -15.54 -9.28 -2.53
N ILE A 192 -15.42 -9.86 -1.33
CA ILE A 192 -16.29 -10.95 -0.84
C ILE A 192 -17.12 -10.55 0.40
N ASP A 193 -16.86 -9.38 0.98
CA ASP A 193 -17.67 -8.73 2.01
C ASP A 193 -17.60 -7.21 1.78
N LYS A 194 -18.74 -6.52 1.91
CA LYS A 194 -18.86 -5.09 1.60
C LYS A 194 -18.46 -4.18 2.77
N SER A 195 -18.27 -4.74 3.96
CA SER A 195 -17.92 -4.01 5.18
C SER A 195 -16.71 -4.57 5.89
N LYS A 196 -16.56 -5.90 5.95
CA LYS A 196 -15.45 -6.56 6.64
C LYS A 196 -14.24 -6.64 5.71
N SER A 197 -13.17 -5.97 6.10
CA SER A 197 -11.91 -5.97 5.35
C SER A 197 -11.14 -7.29 5.44
N VAL A 198 -10.41 -7.64 4.38
CA VAL A 198 -9.42 -8.72 4.35
C VAL A 198 -8.39 -8.53 5.45
N LYS A 199 -7.96 -7.27 5.71
CA LYS A 199 -7.07 -6.94 6.84
C LYS A 199 -7.53 -7.55 8.16
N THR A 200 -8.83 -7.48 8.47
CA THR A 200 -9.35 -8.05 9.73
C THR A 200 -9.34 -9.58 9.74
N VAL A 201 -9.35 -10.24 8.59
CA VAL A 201 -9.16 -11.70 8.49
C VAL A 201 -7.70 -12.05 8.72
N LEU A 202 -6.76 -11.24 8.20
CA LEU A 202 -5.32 -11.44 8.43
C LEU A 202 -4.89 -11.28 9.88
N MET A 203 -5.66 -10.56 10.71
CA MET A 203 -5.38 -10.43 12.14
C MET A 203 -5.37 -11.78 12.87
N GLN A 204 -6.01 -12.83 12.34
CA GLN A 204 -5.91 -14.19 12.89
C GLN A 204 -4.45 -14.67 13.02
N LEU A 205 -3.56 -14.25 12.11
CA LEU A 205 -2.14 -14.60 12.17
C LEU A 205 -1.39 -13.90 13.33
N PHE A 206 -1.97 -12.83 13.88
CA PHE A 206 -1.37 -12.01 14.94
C PHE A 206 -1.97 -12.31 16.33
N GLU A 207 -3.06 -13.07 16.40
CA GLU A 207 -3.78 -13.35 17.65
C GLU A 207 -2.90 -14.04 18.69
N GLU A 208 -2.15 -15.09 18.29
CA GLU A 208 -1.27 -15.83 19.19
C GLU A 208 -0.14 -14.97 19.78
N SER A 209 0.36 -13.98 19.02
CA SER A 209 1.41 -13.08 19.51
C SER A 209 0.87 -11.99 20.45
N GLY A 210 -0.45 -11.79 20.48
CA GLY A 210 -1.12 -10.71 21.20
C GLY A 210 -0.99 -9.34 20.53
N ASN A 211 -0.38 -9.24 19.34
CA ASN A 211 -0.18 -7.95 18.66
C ASN A 211 -1.45 -7.51 17.92
N THR A 212 -2.28 -6.73 18.61
CA THR A 212 -3.55 -6.22 18.07
C THR A 212 -3.50 -4.73 17.72
N ASP A 213 -2.49 -3.99 18.22
CA ASP A 213 -2.25 -2.60 17.90
C ASP A 213 -1.49 -2.49 16.57
N VAL A 214 -2.23 -2.70 15.47
CA VAL A 214 -1.71 -2.71 14.09
C VAL A 214 -2.64 -1.89 13.20
N GLU A 215 -2.18 -0.71 12.77
CA GLU A 215 -2.95 0.21 11.92
C GLU A 215 -3.16 -0.34 10.49
N GLY A 216 -4.02 0.30 9.70
CA GLY A 216 -4.33 -0.09 8.32
C GLY A 216 -5.58 -0.95 8.19
N ILE A 217 -6.17 -0.94 6.98
CA ILE A 217 -7.41 -1.65 6.61
C ILE A 217 -7.29 -2.15 5.16
N ASP A 218 -8.37 -2.14 4.38
CA ASP A 218 -8.32 -2.37 2.93
C ASP A 218 -8.42 -1.04 2.18
N THR A 219 -7.82 -0.98 1.00
CA THR A 219 -7.90 0.17 0.08
C THR A 219 -8.11 -0.30 -1.35
N THR A 220 -9.05 0.32 -2.06
CA THR A 220 -9.57 -0.21 -3.32
C THR A 220 -9.77 0.89 -4.35
N ASN A 221 -9.13 0.70 -5.51
CA ASN A 221 -9.53 1.28 -6.79
C ASN A 221 -8.97 0.36 -7.89
N ALA A 222 -9.74 -0.64 -8.33
CA ALA A 222 -9.30 -1.63 -9.31
C ALA A 222 -7.87 -2.14 -9.00
N CYS A 223 -7.04 -2.32 -10.03
CA CYS A 223 -5.66 -2.79 -9.93
C CYS A 223 -4.69 -1.81 -9.22
N TYR A 224 -5.14 -0.61 -8.80
CA TYR A 224 -4.29 0.39 -8.13
C TYR A 224 -4.20 0.20 -6.60
N GLY A 225 -5.10 -0.57 -5.99
CA GLY A 225 -5.21 -0.72 -4.52
C GLY A 225 -3.89 -1.06 -3.82
N GLY A 226 -3.09 -1.98 -4.39
CA GLY A 226 -1.78 -2.35 -3.83
C GLY A 226 -0.79 -1.19 -3.77
N THR A 227 -0.84 -0.28 -4.76
CA THR A 227 0.00 0.93 -4.79
C THR A 227 -0.49 1.99 -3.82
N ALA A 228 -1.80 2.14 -3.64
CA ALA A 228 -2.35 2.98 -2.58
C ALA A 228 -1.87 2.51 -1.20
N ALA A 229 -1.95 1.20 -0.93
CA ALA A 229 -1.49 0.62 0.33
C ALA A 229 0.01 0.82 0.56
N LEU A 230 0.83 0.65 -0.49
CA LEU A 230 2.27 0.90 -0.42
C LEU A 230 2.59 2.36 -0.11
N PHE A 231 1.90 3.32 -0.73
CA PHE A 231 2.09 4.73 -0.45
C PHE A 231 1.65 5.09 0.97
N ASN A 232 0.53 4.53 1.44
CA ASN A 232 0.05 4.74 2.81
C ASN A 232 1.06 4.21 3.83
N ALA A 233 1.65 3.03 3.59
CA ALA A 233 2.70 2.47 4.44
C ALA A 233 3.96 3.36 4.50
N ILE A 234 4.46 3.83 3.35
CA ILE A 234 5.62 4.73 3.30
C ILE A 234 5.32 6.05 4.04
N ASN A 235 4.15 6.64 3.78
CA ASN A 235 3.75 7.88 4.43
C ASN A 235 3.61 7.69 5.94
N TRP A 236 3.10 6.53 6.40
CA TRP A 236 2.98 6.20 7.82
C TRP A 236 4.36 6.09 8.49
N ILE A 237 5.32 5.41 7.86
CA ILE A 237 6.71 5.31 8.36
C ILE A 237 7.36 6.70 8.45
N GLU A 238 7.11 7.58 7.48
CA GLU A 238 7.66 8.95 7.47
C GLU A 238 6.86 9.93 8.36
N SER A 239 5.83 9.47 9.06
CA SER A 239 4.96 10.31 9.90
C SER A 239 5.41 10.38 11.36
N SER A 240 4.84 11.33 12.11
CA SER A 240 4.99 11.39 13.57
C SER A 240 4.32 10.22 14.31
N SER A 241 3.46 9.45 13.63
CA SER A 241 2.75 8.30 14.19
C SER A 241 3.53 6.99 14.03
N TRP A 242 4.70 7.02 13.38
CA TRP A 242 5.54 5.84 13.27
C TRP A 242 6.10 5.46 14.64
N ASP A 243 5.96 4.18 14.99
CA ASP A 243 6.34 3.62 16.29
C ASP A 243 7.62 2.78 16.23
N GLY A 244 8.35 2.82 15.11
CA GLY A 244 9.57 2.06 14.88
C GLY A 244 9.36 0.66 14.28
N ARG A 245 8.12 0.16 14.20
CA ARG A 245 7.80 -1.16 13.63
C ARG A 245 7.70 -1.11 12.10
N TYR A 246 7.71 -2.27 11.45
CA TYR A 246 7.52 -2.38 10.01
C TYR A 246 6.05 -2.15 9.62
N ALA A 247 5.86 -1.69 8.38
CA ALA A 247 4.57 -1.80 7.71
C ALA A 247 4.58 -3.03 6.79
N LEU A 248 3.47 -3.75 6.74
CA LEU A 248 3.24 -4.90 5.87
C LEU A 248 2.13 -4.55 4.88
N VAL A 249 2.46 -4.59 3.60
CA VAL A 249 1.53 -4.28 2.50
C VAL A 249 1.21 -5.58 1.77
N VAL A 250 -0.07 -5.86 1.58
CA VAL A 250 -0.54 -7.05 0.86
C VAL A 250 -1.35 -6.61 -0.34
N ALA A 251 -1.00 -7.09 -1.53
CA ALA A 251 -1.81 -6.92 -2.74
C ALA A 251 -2.26 -8.31 -3.20
N GLY A 252 -3.55 -8.54 -3.40
CA GLY A 252 -4.06 -9.86 -3.77
C GLY A 252 -5.33 -9.75 -4.58
N ASP A 253 -5.51 -10.64 -5.55
CA ASP A 253 -6.72 -10.68 -6.38
C ASP A 253 -6.91 -12.02 -7.10
N ILE A 254 -8.18 -12.24 -7.50
CA ILE A 254 -8.61 -13.28 -8.42
C ILE A 254 -9.27 -12.59 -9.62
N ALA A 255 -8.55 -12.54 -10.75
CA ALA A 255 -9.00 -11.90 -11.97
C ALA A 255 -9.72 -12.91 -12.88
N VAL A 256 -11.06 -12.89 -12.82
CA VAL A 256 -11.93 -13.73 -13.65
C VAL A 256 -12.85 -12.89 -14.52
N TYR A 257 -13.16 -13.42 -15.71
CA TYR A 257 -14.00 -12.77 -16.71
C TYR A 257 -15.01 -13.77 -17.28
N ALA A 258 -16.15 -13.23 -17.72
CA ALA A 258 -17.15 -13.99 -18.47
C ALA A 258 -16.55 -14.60 -19.75
N THR A 259 -17.24 -15.61 -20.32
CA THR A 259 -16.84 -16.19 -21.61
C THR A 259 -16.71 -15.10 -22.67
N GLY A 260 -15.59 -15.07 -23.38
CA GLY A 260 -15.31 -14.07 -24.41
C GLY A 260 -13.83 -13.67 -24.45
N ASN A 261 -13.52 -12.63 -25.23
CA ASN A 261 -12.14 -12.21 -25.51
C ASN A 261 -11.33 -11.74 -24.29
N ALA A 262 -11.97 -11.45 -23.15
CA ALA A 262 -11.30 -11.03 -21.91
C ALA A 262 -10.91 -12.20 -21.00
N ARG A 263 -11.56 -13.37 -21.13
CA ARG A 263 -11.24 -14.56 -20.33
C ARG A 263 -9.75 -14.96 -20.37
N PRO A 264 -9.06 -14.94 -21.53
CA PRO A 264 -7.64 -15.29 -21.61
C PRO A 264 -6.71 -14.29 -20.91
N THR A 265 -7.22 -13.14 -20.46
CA THR A 265 -6.45 -12.13 -19.70
C THR A 265 -6.66 -12.22 -18.19
N GLY A 266 -7.32 -13.26 -17.68
CA GLY A 266 -7.44 -13.52 -16.25
C GLY A 266 -6.11 -13.91 -15.58
N GLY A 267 -6.19 -14.28 -14.31
CA GLY A 267 -5.05 -14.69 -13.51
C GLY A 267 -5.38 -14.62 -12.02
N ALA A 268 -4.49 -15.10 -11.16
CA ALA A 268 -4.67 -14.99 -9.71
C ALA A 268 -3.33 -15.00 -8.98
N GLY A 269 -3.26 -14.28 -7.86
CA GLY A 269 -2.08 -14.28 -7.01
C GLY A 269 -2.15 -13.23 -5.91
N ALA A 270 -1.12 -13.24 -5.07
CA ALA A 270 -0.92 -12.23 -4.03
C ALA A 270 0.57 -11.93 -3.84
N VAL A 271 0.88 -10.70 -3.42
CA VAL A 271 2.22 -10.24 -3.08
C VAL A 271 2.17 -9.57 -1.71
N ALA A 272 3.07 -9.96 -0.82
CA ALA A 272 3.32 -9.25 0.44
C ALA A 272 4.66 -8.51 0.36
N MET A 273 4.68 -7.27 0.85
CA MET A 273 5.87 -6.42 0.88
C MET A 273 6.06 -5.90 2.30
N LEU A 274 7.22 -6.20 2.89
CA LEU A 274 7.65 -5.59 4.15
C LEU A 274 8.27 -4.24 3.84
N VAL A 275 7.80 -3.18 4.49
CA VAL A 275 8.23 -1.80 4.26
C VAL A 275 8.86 -1.25 5.54
N GLY A 276 10.03 -0.64 5.40
CA GLY A 276 10.81 -0.13 6.53
C GLY A 276 11.93 0.82 6.11
N PRO A 277 12.65 1.42 7.07
CA PRO A 277 13.85 2.22 6.80
C PRO A 277 15.03 1.36 6.33
N ASN A 278 16.03 2.00 5.73
CA ASN A 278 17.27 1.35 5.26
C ASN A 278 17.00 0.18 4.29
N ALA A 279 16.01 0.35 3.43
CA ALA A 279 15.58 -0.68 2.50
C ALA A 279 16.58 -0.86 1.34
N PRO A 280 16.70 -2.06 0.75
CA PRO A 280 17.44 -2.26 -0.50
C PRO A 280 16.72 -1.66 -1.71
N LEU A 281 15.40 -1.49 -1.63
CA LEU A 281 14.55 -0.93 -2.68
C LEU A 281 13.90 0.35 -2.17
N ILE A 282 14.60 1.47 -2.34
CA ILE A 282 14.32 2.76 -1.69
C ILE A 282 13.34 3.57 -2.53
N PHE A 283 12.29 4.11 -1.92
CA PHE A 283 11.38 5.01 -2.62
C PHE A 283 12.03 6.38 -2.87
N GLU A 284 12.02 6.85 -4.12
CA GLU A 284 12.54 8.19 -4.41
C GLU A 284 11.53 9.26 -3.99
N ARG A 285 11.89 9.99 -2.94
CA ARG A 285 11.03 10.99 -2.30
C ARG A 285 10.61 12.09 -3.26
N GLY A 286 9.32 12.44 -3.21
CA GLY A 286 8.73 13.49 -4.03
C GLY A 286 8.48 13.09 -5.50
N LEU A 287 8.94 11.92 -5.97
CA LEU A 287 8.83 11.50 -7.36
C LEU A 287 7.61 10.58 -7.63
N ARG A 288 6.41 11.07 -7.32
CA ARG A 288 5.13 10.42 -7.65
C ARG A 288 4.37 11.21 -8.72
N GLY A 289 4.33 10.73 -9.96
CA GLY A 289 3.55 11.29 -11.05
C GLY A 289 2.16 10.66 -11.11
N THR A 290 1.18 11.25 -10.42
CA THR A 290 -0.18 10.70 -10.27
C THR A 290 -1.17 11.34 -11.24
N HIS A 291 -2.08 10.54 -11.80
CA HIS A 291 -3.25 10.98 -12.56
C HIS A 291 -4.47 10.19 -12.11
N MET A 292 -5.57 10.89 -11.85
CA MET A 292 -6.86 10.28 -11.51
C MET A 292 -7.93 11.00 -12.32
N GLN A 293 -8.87 10.24 -12.87
CA GLN A 293 -9.92 10.80 -13.71
C GLN A 293 -11.13 9.88 -13.67
N HIS A 294 -12.33 10.45 -13.60
CA HIS A 294 -13.55 9.66 -13.73
C HIS A 294 -13.67 9.03 -15.14
N ALA A 295 -13.77 7.71 -15.20
CA ALA A 295 -13.93 6.92 -16.42
C ALA A 295 -14.73 5.63 -16.15
N TYR A 296 -15.39 5.12 -17.19
CA TYR A 296 -16.12 3.84 -17.19
C TYR A 296 -15.47 2.83 -18.13
N ASP A 297 -14.15 2.68 -18.04
CA ASP A 297 -13.36 1.81 -18.91
C ASP A 297 -13.42 0.33 -18.48
N PHE A 298 -13.37 0.09 -17.17
CA PHE A 298 -13.61 -1.20 -16.53
C PHE A 298 -14.15 -0.93 -15.13
N TYR A 299 -15.23 -1.60 -14.76
CA TYR A 299 -15.88 -1.44 -13.46
C TYR A 299 -16.75 -2.66 -13.10
N LYS A 300 -17.03 -2.87 -11.81
CA LYS A 300 -17.85 -3.98 -11.29
C LYS A 300 -19.14 -3.44 -10.66
N PRO A 301 -20.15 -3.07 -11.47
CA PRO A 301 -21.40 -2.50 -10.95
C PRO A 301 -22.36 -3.58 -10.44
N ASP A 302 -22.26 -4.80 -10.97
CA ASP A 302 -23.10 -5.93 -10.62
C ASP A 302 -22.54 -6.64 -9.39
N MET A 303 -23.22 -6.47 -8.25
CA MET A 303 -22.82 -7.08 -6.97
C MET A 303 -23.14 -8.58 -6.90
N VAL A 304 -23.89 -9.12 -7.87
CA VAL A 304 -24.25 -10.53 -7.95
C VAL A 304 -23.26 -11.30 -8.84
N SER A 305 -22.41 -10.62 -9.59
CA SER A 305 -21.43 -11.24 -10.48
C SER A 305 -20.02 -10.85 -10.08
N GLU A 306 -19.09 -11.80 -10.15
CA GLU A 306 -17.67 -11.50 -10.01
C GLU A 306 -17.11 -10.82 -11.28
N TYR A 307 -17.83 -10.95 -12.40
CA TYR A 307 -17.37 -10.47 -13.69
C TYR A 307 -17.54 -8.95 -13.85
N PRO A 308 -16.52 -8.26 -14.35
CA PRO A 308 -16.57 -6.82 -14.61
C PRO A 308 -17.35 -6.50 -15.89
N VAL A 309 -17.87 -5.27 -15.96
CA VAL A 309 -18.23 -4.61 -17.22
C VAL A 309 -16.96 -3.96 -17.77
N VAL A 310 -16.64 -4.26 -19.03
CA VAL A 310 -15.37 -3.83 -19.66
C VAL A 310 -15.63 -3.26 -21.03
N ASP A 311 -15.20 -2.00 -21.24
CA ASP A 311 -14.99 -1.45 -22.58
C ASP A 311 -13.52 -1.63 -22.94
N GLY A 312 -13.24 -2.70 -23.71
CA GLY A 312 -11.87 -3.09 -24.06
C GLY A 312 -11.11 -2.02 -24.86
N LYS A 313 -11.80 -1.21 -25.67
CA LYS A 313 -11.16 -0.13 -26.41
C LYS A 313 -10.88 1.04 -25.46
N LEU A 314 -11.88 1.46 -24.69
CA LEU A 314 -11.73 2.58 -23.76
C LEU A 314 -10.66 2.30 -22.69
N SER A 315 -10.57 1.08 -22.17
CA SER A 315 -9.55 0.68 -21.18
C SER A 315 -8.11 0.82 -21.68
N ILE A 316 -7.84 0.47 -22.94
CA ILE A 316 -6.52 0.69 -23.54
C ILE A 316 -6.23 2.20 -23.67
N GLN A 317 -7.22 2.99 -24.11
CA GLN A 317 -7.08 4.45 -24.21
C GLN A 317 -6.84 5.11 -22.85
N CYS A 318 -7.61 4.73 -21.83
CA CYS A 318 -7.46 5.22 -20.46
C CYS A 318 -6.10 4.84 -19.87
N TYR A 319 -5.65 3.60 -20.07
CA TYR A 319 -4.31 3.17 -19.65
C TYR A 319 -3.20 4.02 -20.28
N LEU A 320 -3.21 4.19 -21.61
CA LEU A 320 -2.15 4.92 -22.32
C LEU A 320 -2.19 6.43 -22.03
N SER A 321 -3.38 7.03 -21.95
CA SER A 321 -3.53 8.44 -21.57
C SER A 321 -3.10 8.71 -20.12
N ALA A 322 -3.37 7.77 -19.20
CA ALA A 322 -2.86 7.82 -17.84
C ALA A 322 -1.33 7.73 -17.81
N LEU A 323 -0.74 6.84 -18.61
CA LEU A 323 0.70 6.71 -18.74
C LEU A 323 1.36 8.02 -19.21
N ASP A 324 0.82 8.63 -20.28
CA ASP A 324 1.31 9.92 -20.80
C ASP A 324 1.30 11.00 -19.72
N ARG A 325 0.19 11.12 -18.99
CA ARG A 325 0.03 12.13 -17.93
C ARG A 325 0.94 11.86 -16.74
N CYS A 326 0.97 10.63 -16.24
CA CYS A 326 1.82 10.22 -15.13
C CYS A 326 3.30 10.45 -15.44
N TYR A 327 3.74 10.09 -16.65
CA TYR A 327 5.12 10.28 -17.09
C TYR A 327 5.47 11.77 -17.20
N THR A 328 4.59 12.58 -17.78
CA THR A 328 4.77 14.05 -17.83
C THR A 328 4.93 14.66 -16.43
N VAL A 329 4.08 14.28 -15.48
CA VAL A 329 4.16 14.78 -14.10
C VAL A 329 5.44 14.31 -13.41
N TYR A 330 5.82 13.03 -13.60
CA TYR A 330 7.06 12.49 -13.04
C TYR A 330 8.29 13.24 -13.57
N ARG A 331 8.40 13.42 -14.89
CA ARG A 331 9.50 14.16 -15.55
C ARG A 331 9.61 15.58 -15.02
N LYS A 332 8.49 16.29 -14.87
CA LYS A 332 8.47 17.64 -14.29
C LYS A 332 9.01 17.65 -12.86
N LYS A 333 8.66 16.66 -12.04
CA LYS A 333 9.08 16.57 -10.64
C LYS A 333 10.58 16.28 -10.51
N ILE A 334 11.11 15.33 -11.27
CA ILE A 334 12.53 15.00 -11.21
C ILE A 334 13.40 16.09 -11.82
N HIS A 335 12.95 16.73 -12.91
CA HIS A 335 13.64 17.89 -13.48
C HIS A 335 13.74 19.03 -12.46
N ALA A 336 12.67 19.33 -11.71
CA ALA A 336 12.71 20.33 -10.65
C ALA A 336 13.64 19.96 -9.48
N GLN A 337 13.84 18.67 -9.20
CA GLN A 337 14.84 18.22 -8.22
C GLN A 337 16.26 18.39 -8.76
N TRP A 338 16.53 17.95 -9.98
CA TRP A 338 17.83 18.09 -10.63
C TRP A 338 18.25 19.56 -10.80
N GLN A 339 17.32 20.46 -11.14
CA GLN A 339 17.61 21.89 -11.21
C GLN A 339 18.08 22.46 -9.86
N LYS A 340 17.49 22.02 -8.75
CA LYS A 340 17.94 22.42 -7.40
C LYS A 340 19.34 21.89 -7.08
N GLU A 341 19.70 20.75 -7.67
CA GLU A 341 21.02 20.12 -7.57
C GLU A 341 22.03 20.67 -8.61
N GLY A 342 21.63 21.67 -9.42
CA GLY A 342 22.48 22.30 -10.43
C GLY A 342 22.62 21.51 -11.73
N THR A 343 21.75 20.53 -11.98
CA THR A 343 21.70 19.74 -13.22
C THR A 343 20.51 20.16 -14.07
N ASP A 344 20.77 20.70 -15.26
CA ASP A 344 19.74 21.05 -16.25
C ASP A 344 19.71 19.99 -17.36
N LYS A 345 18.98 18.91 -17.09
CA LYS A 345 18.80 17.76 -18.00
C LYS A 345 17.33 17.39 -18.09
N ASP A 346 16.90 17.00 -19.28
CA ASP A 346 15.59 16.37 -19.49
C ASP A 346 15.62 14.88 -19.13
N PHE A 347 14.61 14.45 -18.39
CA PHE A 347 14.42 13.04 -18.07
C PHE A 347 13.86 12.29 -19.28
N THR A 348 14.44 11.12 -19.58
CA THR A 348 14.05 10.21 -20.66
C THR A 348 14.00 8.76 -20.16
N LEU A 349 13.51 7.83 -20.99
CA LEU A 349 13.54 6.39 -20.75
C LEU A 349 14.95 5.85 -20.47
N THR A 350 15.99 6.53 -20.95
CA THR A 350 17.38 6.10 -20.72
C THR A 350 17.84 6.30 -19.27
N ASP A 351 17.17 7.20 -18.52
CA ASP A 351 17.44 7.50 -17.11
C ASP A 351 16.88 6.45 -16.14
N PHE A 352 16.02 5.55 -16.63
CA PHE A 352 15.62 4.36 -15.91
C PHE A 352 16.61 3.22 -16.19
N GLY A 353 17.06 2.53 -15.14
CA GLY A 353 17.74 1.23 -15.30
C GLY A 353 16.75 0.17 -15.77
N PHE A 354 15.58 0.14 -15.14
CA PHE A 354 14.47 -0.76 -15.47
C PHE A 354 13.15 0.00 -15.45
N MET A 355 12.17 -0.47 -16.22
CA MET A 355 10.82 0.07 -16.23
C MET A 355 9.82 -1.08 -16.14
N ILE A 356 9.03 -1.09 -15.08
CA ILE A 356 7.98 -2.08 -14.81
C ILE A 356 6.60 -1.43 -14.84
N PHE A 357 5.60 -2.23 -15.16
CA PHE A 357 4.24 -1.77 -15.40
C PHE A 357 3.24 -2.69 -14.72
N HIS A 358 2.06 -2.17 -14.37
CA HIS A 358 0.87 -3.00 -14.28
C HIS A 358 0.70 -3.73 -15.62
N SER A 359 0.62 -5.05 -15.58
CA SER A 359 0.58 -5.92 -16.77
C SER A 359 -0.74 -6.69 -16.84
N PRO A 360 -1.78 -6.13 -17.49
CA PRO A 360 -2.97 -6.88 -17.85
C PRO A 360 -2.65 -8.03 -18.80
N TYR A 361 -1.74 -7.78 -19.74
CA TYR A 361 -1.16 -8.76 -20.65
C TYR A 361 0.13 -8.19 -21.26
N CYS A 362 1.06 -9.06 -21.62
CA CYS A 362 2.42 -8.67 -22.01
C CYS A 362 2.49 -7.73 -23.22
N LYS A 363 1.59 -7.88 -24.21
CA LYS A 363 1.56 -7.01 -25.38
C LYS A 363 1.30 -5.54 -25.02
N LEU A 364 0.41 -5.27 -24.06
CA LEU A 364 0.12 -3.89 -23.65
C LEU A 364 1.38 -3.25 -23.06
N VAL A 365 2.13 -3.98 -22.24
CA VAL A 365 3.38 -3.49 -21.64
C VAL A 365 4.43 -3.17 -22.72
N GLN A 366 4.55 -4.02 -23.76
CA GLN A 366 5.42 -3.73 -24.90
C GLN A 366 5.01 -2.41 -25.60
N LYS A 367 3.71 -2.18 -25.80
CA LYS A 367 3.17 -0.93 -26.34
C LYS A 367 3.41 0.25 -25.39
N SER A 368 3.37 0.05 -24.08
CA SER A 368 3.62 1.10 -23.09
C SER A 368 5.06 1.61 -23.12
N VAL A 369 6.05 0.73 -23.32
CA VAL A 369 7.45 1.16 -23.52
C VAL A 369 7.59 1.99 -24.81
N ALA A 370 6.96 1.53 -25.90
CA ALA A 370 6.92 2.29 -27.15
C ALA A 370 6.25 3.66 -26.97
N ARG A 371 5.19 3.73 -26.16
CA ARG A 371 4.47 4.97 -25.84
C ARG A 371 5.32 5.96 -25.05
N LEU A 372 6.12 5.48 -24.09
CA LEU A 372 7.07 6.32 -23.37
C LEU A 372 8.17 6.86 -24.31
N LEU A 373 8.63 6.07 -25.27
CA LEU A 373 9.60 6.54 -26.27
C LEU A 373 8.99 7.60 -27.19
N LEU A 374 7.72 7.47 -27.54
CA LEU A 374 6.98 8.53 -28.25
C LEU A 374 6.89 9.81 -27.42
N ASN A 375 6.64 9.71 -26.11
CA ASN A 375 6.66 10.88 -25.23
C ASN A 375 8.04 11.54 -25.23
N ASP A 376 9.13 10.77 -25.11
CA ASP A 376 10.49 11.33 -25.14
C ASP A 376 10.76 12.01 -26.49
N PHE A 377 10.42 11.34 -27.60
CA PHE A 377 10.58 11.88 -28.96
C PHE A 377 9.88 13.22 -29.15
N LEU A 378 8.61 13.33 -28.76
CA LEU A 378 7.84 14.57 -28.93
C LEU A 378 8.33 15.71 -28.04
N ASN A 379 8.93 15.39 -26.88
CA ASN A 379 9.46 16.41 -25.97
C ASN A 379 10.91 16.82 -26.27
N ASP A 380 11.69 15.99 -26.96
CA ASP A 380 13.07 16.32 -27.32
C ASP A 380 13.09 17.28 -28.53
N GLN A 381 13.23 18.59 -28.29
CA GLN A 381 13.29 19.62 -29.33
C GLN A 381 14.60 19.58 -30.15
N THR A 382 15.60 18.83 -29.69
CA THR A 382 16.96 18.77 -30.26
C THR A 382 17.23 17.50 -31.06
N ALA A 383 16.28 16.56 -31.12
CA ALA A 383 16.35 15.35 -31.92
C ALA A 383 16.61 15.71 -33.39
N THR A 384 17.89 15.76 -33.76
CA THR A 384 18.35 16.05 -35.10
C THR A 384 18.21 14.81 -35.97
N LYS A 385 18.01 15.03 -37.27
CA LYS A 385 17.62 14.01 -38.27
C LYS A 385 18.67 12.93 -38.54
N ASP A 386 19.83 12.97 -37.91
CA ASP A 386 20.95 12.10 -38.24
C ASP A 386 21.52 11.42 -36.99
N ASN A 387 21.36 10.09 -36.95
CA ASN A 387 21.91 9.12 -35.99
C ASN A 387 21.45 9.25 -34.53
N GLY A 388 20.47 8.42 -34.16
CA GLY A 388 20.04 8.23 -32.78
C GLY A 388 18.87 7.24 -32.68
N ILE A 389 18.34 7.08 -31.47
CA ILE A 389 17.20 6.19 -31.17
C ILE A 389 15.90 6.57 -31.90
N TYR A 390 15.83 7.78 -32.49
CA TYR A 390 14.67 8.32 -33.21
C TYR A 390 14.79 8.28 -34.73
N SER A 391 15.84 7.69 -35.28
CA SER A 391 16.04 7.62 -36.73
C SER A 391 14.87 6.91 -37.43
N GLY A 392 14.29 7.55 -38.45
CA GLY A 392 13.15 7.02 -39.20
C GLY A 392 11.79 7.31 -38.57
N LEU A 393 11.72 8.15 -37.53
CA LEU A 393 10.48 8.58 -36.85
C LEU A 393 10.07 10.02 -37.20
N GLU A 394 10.75 10.67 -38.14
CA GLU A 394 10.59 12.09 -38.47
C GLU A 394 9.18 12.42 -38.98
N ALA A 395 8.54 11.45 -39.66
CA ALA A 395 7.17 11.58 -40.15
C ALA A 395 6.14 11.77 -39.02
N PHE A 396 6.50 11.48 -37.77
CA PHE A 396 5.61 11.54 -36.61
C PHE A 396 5.85 12.78 -35.73
N ARG A 397 6.65 13.77 -36.17
CA ARG A 397 7.07 14.89 -35.31
C ARG A 397 5.94 15.82 -34.87
N ASP A 398 4.96 16.03 -35.74
CA ASP A 398 3.87 17.01 -35.53
C ASP A 398 2.56 16.36 -35.05
N ILE A 399 2.59 15.09 -34.65
CA ILE A 399 1.42 14.38 -34.11
C ILE A 399 1.16 14.78 -32.66
N LYS A 400 -0.09 14.64 -32.23
CA LYS A 400 -0.46 14.76 -30.83
C LYS A 400 -0.62 13.39 -30.19
N LEU A 401 -0.30 13.30 -28.90
CA LEU A 401 -0.44 12.06 -28.15
C LEU A 401 -1.90 11.58 -28.16
N GLU A 402 -2.85 12.48 -27.93
CA GLU A 402 -4.27 12.17 -27.84
C GLU A 402 -4.88 11.58 -29.12
N ASP A 403 -4.27 11.85 -30.28
CA ASP A 403 -4.78 11.38 -31.58
C ASP A 403 -4.21 10.00 -31.97
N THR A 404 -3.30 9.44 -31.17
CA THR A 404 -2.44 8.30 -31.60
C THR A 404 -2.61 7.02 -30.78
N TYR A 405 -3.57 6.95 -29.86
CA TYR A 405 -3.77 5.76 -29.01
C TYR A 405 -4.04 4.46 -29.76
N PHE A 406 -4.59 4.55 -30.98
CA PHE A 406 -4.89 3.40 -31.84
C PHE A 406 -4.30 3.55 -33.25
N ASP A 407 -3.38 4.50 -33.44
CA ASP A 407 -2.68 4.66 -34.71
C ASP A 407 -1.68 3.50 -34.87
N ARG A 408 -1.93 2.64 -35.86
CA ARG A 408 -1.13 1.43 -36.09
C ARG A 408 0.24 1.73 -36.66
N ASP A 409 0.41 2.85 -37.37
CA ASP A 409 1.68 3.20 -37.98
C ASP A 409 2.62 3.79 -36.93
N VAL A 410 2.09 4.65 -36.04
CA VAL A 410 2.79 5.11 -34.84
C VAL A 410 3.14 3.92 -33.95
N GLU A 411 2.17 3.04 -33.63
CA GLU A 411 2.43 1.86 -32.79
C GLU A 411 3.57 1.00 -33.35
N LYS A 412 3.52 0.63 -34.64
CA LYS A 412 4.55 -0.22 -35.26
C LYS A 412 5.92 0.46 -35.27
N ALA A 413 5.98 1.74 -35.63
CA ALA A 413 7.24 2.49 -35.72
C ALA A 413 7.93 2.57 -34.36
N PHE A 414 7.17 2.95 -33.32
CA PHE A 414 7.73 3.10 -31.98
C PHE A 414 7.98 1.76 -31.29
N MET A 415 7.19 0.71 -31.55
CA MET A 415 7.51 -0.65 -31.06
C MET A 415 8.81 -1.18 -31.66
N LYS A 416 9.09 -0.87 -32.95
CA LYS A 416 10.36 -1.23 -33.59
C LYS A 416 11.51 -0.43 -32.99
N ALA A 417 11.36 0.88 -32.86
CA ALA A 417 12.39 1.76 -32.31
C ALA A 417 12.71 1.45 -30.83
N SER A 418 11.70 1.09 -30.03
CA SER A 418 11.85 0.78 -28.61
C SER A 418 12.20 -0.68 -28.33
N ALA A 419 12.42 -1.53 -29.35
CA ALA A 419 12.56 -2.97 -29.16
C ALA A 419 13.73 -3.34 -28.24
N GLU A 420 14.88 -2.69 -28.42
CA GLU A 420 16.06 -2.95 -27.59
C GLU A 420 15.87 -2.43 -26.16
N ILE A 421 15.29 -1.24 -26.01
CA ILE A 421 14.94 -0.67 -24.70
C ILE A 421 13.99 -1.61 -23.94
N TYR A 422 12.97 -2.12 -24.63
CA TYR A 422 12.04 -3.10 -24.06
C TYR A 422 12.75 -4.38 -23.61
N ASN A 423 13.62 -4.94 -24.45
CA ASN A 423 14.38 -6.16 -24.13
C ASN A 423 15.27 -5.97 -22.89
N GLN A 424 15.96 -4.83 -22.79
CA GLN A 424 16.90 -4.55 -21.71
C GLN A 424 16.22 -4.13 -20.40
N LYS A 425 15.18 -3.28 -20.47
CA LYS A 425 14.64 -2.58 -19.29
C LYS A 425 13.33 -3.17 -18.75
N THR A 426 12.59 -3.95 -19.56
CA THR A 426 11.21 -4.33 -19.22
C THR A 426 10.91 -5.81 -19.41
N LYS A 427 11.42 -6.48 -20.46
CA LYS A 427 11.04 -7.85 -20.83
C LYS A 427 11.20 -8.86 -19.68
N ALA A 428 12.31 -8.79 -18.94
CA ALA A 428 12.54 -9.68 -17.80
C ALA A 428 11.45 -9.53 -16.72
N SER A 429 10.91 -8.32 -16.50
CA SER A 429 9.83 -8.11 -15.54
C SER A 429 8.53 -8.86 -15.90
N LEU A 430 8.38 -9.36 -17.12
CA LEU A 430 7.14 -10.01 -17.56
C LEU A 430 7.07 -11.52 -17.31
N LEU A 431 8.06 -12.13 -16.65
CA LEU A 431 8.09 -13.58 -16.40
C LEU A 431 6.79 -14.07 -15.73
N VAL A 432 6.41 -13.49 -14.60
CA VAL A 432 5.18 -13.88 -13.89
C VAL A 432 3.94 -13.53 -14.71
N SER A 433 3.87 -12.34 -15.32
CA SER A 433 2.68 -11.96 -16.10
C SER A 433 2.44 -12.90 -17.28
N ASN A 434 3.49 -13.24 -18.04
CA ASN A 434 3.40 -14.17 -19.17
C ASN A 434 3.03 -15.60 -18.74
N GLN A 435 3.52 -16.05 -17.58
CA GLN A 435 3.31 -17.41 -17.08
C GLN A 435 2.12 -17.56 -16.13
N ASN A 436 1.50 -16.48 -15.64
CA ASN A 436 0.44 -16.54 -14.63
C ASN A 436 -0.80 -15.70 -14.97
N GLY A 437 -0.73 -14.79 -15.94
CA GLY A 437 -1.84 -13.92 -16.29
C GLY A 437 -1.88 -12.60 -15.51
N ASN A 438 -3.01 -11.91 -15.60
CA ASN A 438 -3.26 -10.69 -14.86
C ASN A 438 -3.62 -11.02 -13.41
N MET A 439 -2.83 -10.54 -12.47
CA MET A 439 -3.15 -10.70 -11.05
C MET A 439 -3.80 -9.43 -10.47
N TYR A 440 -4.31 -8.49 -11.27
CA TYR A 440 -4.81 -7.19 -10.82
C TYR A 440 -3.83 -6.43 -9.91
N THR A 441 -4.18 -6.14 -8.64
CA THR A 441 -3.36 -5.28 -7.75
C THR A 441 -1.92 -5.78 -7.55
N PRO A 442 -1.64 -7.10 -7.38
CA PRO A 442 -0.27 -7.60 -7.32
C PRO A 442 0.45 -7.64 -8.68
N SER A 443 -0.19 -7.35 -9.82
CA SER A 443 0.44 -7.52 -11.15
C SER A 443 1.76 -6.74 -11.31
N VAL A 444 1.79 -5.45 -10.95
CA VAL A 444 3.02 -4.63 -11.03
C VAL A 444 4.10 -5.14 -10.06
N TYR A 445 3.71 -5.67 -8.91
CA TYR A 445 4.63 -6.23 -7.92
C TYR A 445 5.11 -7.64 -8.26
N GLY A 446 4.32 -8.42 -9.00
CA GLY A 446 4.76 -9.63 -9.68
C GLY A 446 5.78 -9.33 -10.78
N CYS A 447 5.65 -8.17 -11.44
CA CYS A 447 6.67 -7.70 -12.38
C CYS A 447 7.97 -7.28 -11.66
N LEU A 448 7.87 -6.63 -10.50
CA LEU A 448 9.02 -6.37 -9.63
C LEU A 448 9.68 -7.67 -9.18
N ALA A 449 8.90 -8.65 -8.72
CA ALA A 449 9.42 -9.96 -8.31
C ALA A 449 10.14 -10.68 -9.46
N SER A 450 9.58 -10.62 -10.67
CA SER A 450 10.17 -11.18 -11.88
C SER A 450 11.52 -10.54 -12.21
N LEU A 451 11.63 -9.23 -12.07
CA LEU A 451 12.89 -8.51 -12.26
C LEU A 451 13.94 -8.96 -11.24
N LEU A 452 13.60 -8.95 -9.95
CA LEU A 452 14.52 -9.33 -8.86
C LEU A 452 14.99 -10.79 -8.95
N ALA A 453 14.13 -11.68 -9.48
CA ALA A 453 14.46 -13.09 -9.66
C ALA A 453 15.49 -13.37 -10.77
N GLN A 454 15.71 -12.42 -11.69
CA GLN A 454 16.49 -12.66 -12.92
C GLN A 454 17.80 -11.88 -13.02
N TYR A 455 18.06 -10.95 -12.09
CA TYR A 455 19.28 -10.15 -12.08
C TYR A 455 20.02 -10.33 -10.76
N SER A 456 21.35 -10.37 -10.83
CA SER A 456 22.18 -10.43 -9.63
C SER A 456 22.15 -9.09 -8.88
N PRO A 457 22.46 -9.08 -7.57
CA PRO A 457 22.60 -7.84 -6.81
C PRO A 457 23.50 -6.81 -7.48
N GLN A 458 24.60 -7.23 -8.11
CA GLN A 458 25.55 -6.33 -8.76
C GLN A 458 24.99 -5.69 -10.04
N GLN A 459 24.12 -6.40 -10.77
CA GLN A 459 23.45 -5.82 -11.94
C GLN A 459 22.37 -4.82 -11.54
N LEU A 460 21.77 -5.00 -10.36
CA LEU A 460 20.73 -4.15 -9.80
C LEU A 460 21.28 -2.94 -9.05
N ALA A 461 22.45 -3.05 -8.44
CA ALA A 461 23.02 -2.02 -7.55
C ALA A 461 22.97 -0.61 -8.16
N GLY A 462 22.40 0.34 -7.43
CA GLY A 462 22.33 1.74 -7.85
C GLY A 462 21.38 2.04 -9.02
N GLN A 463 20.70 1.03 -9.60
CA GLN A 463 19.76 1.26 -10.69
C GLN A 463 18.50 1.97 -10.21
N ARG A 464 17.83 2.66 -11.13
CA ARG A 464 16.50 3.25 -10.92
C ARG A 464 15.46 2.39 -11.61
N ILE A 465 14.48 1.89 -10.85
CA ILE A 465 13.31 1.20 -11.39
C ILE A 465 12.17 2.21 -11.49
N GLY A 466 11.71 2.50 -12.70
CA GLY A 466 10.44 3.19 -12.92
C GLY A 466 9.28 2.21 -12.76
N VAL A 467 8.23 2.62 -12.07
CA VAL A 467 7.06 1.78 -11.76
C VAL A 467 5.80 2.51 -12.17
N PHE A 468 5.10 2.01 -13.18
CA PHE A 468 3.78 2.50 -13.56
C PHE A 468 2.68 1.58 -13.04
N SER A 469 1.89 2.08 -12.08
CA SER A 469 0.71 1.41 -11.56
C SER A 469 -0.56 2.07 -12.10
N TYR A 470 -1.52 1.25 -12.51
CA TYR A 470 -2.79 1.67 -13.10
C TYR A 470 -3.92 0.82 -12.55
N GLY A 471 -5.06 1.43 -12.27
CA GLY A 471 -6.33 0.76 -12.04
C GLY A 471 -7.46 1.56 -12.67
N SER A 472 -8.34 0.88 -13.40
CA SER A 472 -9.49 1.47 -14.09
C SER A 472 -10.45 2.24 -13.18
N GLY A 473 -11.27 3.10 -13.78
CA GLY A 473 -12.14 4.05 -13.05
C GLY A 473 -11.78 5.54 -13.13
N PHE A 474 -10.55 6.01 -13.35
CA PHE A 474 -9.25 5.37 -13.16
C PHE A 474 -8.35 6.18 -12.22
N ALA A 475 -7.41 5.47 -11.60
CA ALA A 475 -6.31 6.00 -10.80
C ALA A 475 -4.99 5.39 -11.26
N ALA A 476 -3.95 6.23 -11.42
CA ALA A 476 -2.64 5.79 -11.88
C ALA A 476 -1.52 6.62 -11.25
N THR A 477 -0.37 5.98 -11.05
CA THR A 477 0.86 6.67 -10.64
C THR A 477 2.08 6.05 -11.31
N LEU A 478 2.92 6.89 -11.91
CA LEU A 478 4.31 6.55 -12.22
C LEU A 478 5.19 7.05 -11.07
N TYR A 479 5.91 6.16 -10.42
CA TYR A 479 6.89 6.47 -9.37
C TYR A 479 8.20 5.75 -9.64
N SER A 480 9.21 5.97 -8.79
CA SER A 480 10.48 5.27 -8.93
C SER A 480 11.07 4.76 -7.62
N ILE A 481 11.83 3.69 -7.76
CA ILE A 481 12.58 3.03 -6.70
C ILE A 481 14.06 3.11 -7.06
N LYS A 482 14.89 3.59 -6.13
CA LYS A 482 16.34 3.54 -6.22
C LYS A 482 16.84 2.29 -5.50
N ILE A 483 17.60 1.46 -6.20
CA ILE A 483 18.20 0.27 -5.61
C ILE A 483 19.46 0.67 -4.82
N SER A 484 19.63 0.10 -3.63
CA SER A 484 20.83 0.28 -2.82
C SER A 484 22.11 -0.05 -3.61
N GLN A 485 23.20 0.63 -3.28
CA GLN A 485 24.53 0.34 -3.83
C GLN A 485 25.15 -0.91 -3.21
N ASP A 486 24.69 -1.33 -2.02
CA ASP A 486 25.24 -2.47 -1.31
C ASP A 486 24.75 -3.80 -1.88
N ALA A 487 25.56 -4.36 -2.77
CA ALA A 487 25.39 -5.67 -3.39
C ALA A 487 26.36 -6.73 -2.85
N THR A 488 26.84 -6.56 -1.61
CA THR A 488 27.72 -7.54 -0.96
C THR A 488 26.94 -8.80 -0.54
N PRO A 489 27.58 -9.98 -0.48
CA PRO A 489 26.93 -11.18 0.03
C PRO A 489 26.36 -10.98 1.44
N GLY A 490 25.10 -11.34 1.65
CA GLY A 490 24.38 -11.15 2.90
C GLY A 490 23.78 -9.74 3.09
N SER A 491 23.98 -8.81 2.16
CA SER A 491 23.30 -7.51 2.18
C SER A 491 21.78 -7.66 2.05
N SER A 492 21.03 -6.61 2.36
CA SER A 492 19.57 -6.62 2.19
C SER A 492 19.16 -6.85 0.72
N LEU A 493 19.96 -6.38 -0.24
CA LEU A 493 19.71 -6.60 -1.67
C LEU A 493 19.99 -8.04 -2.09
N ASP A 494 21.05 -8.65 -1.55
CA ASP A 494 21.34 -10.07 -1.77
C ASP A 494 20.23 -10.96 -1.19
N LYS A 495 19.73 -10.66 0.01
CA LYS A 495 18.62 -11.41 0.63
C LYS A 495 17.33 -11.37 -0.18
N ILE A 496 16.88 -10.18 -0.61
CA ILE A 496 15.61 -10.05 -1.35
C ILE A 496 15.68 -10.63 -2.76
N THR A 497 16.85 -10.64 -3.40
CA THR A 497 17.03 -11.30 -4.70
C THR A 497 17.13 -12.82 -4.53
N ALA A 498 17.88 -13.30 -3.53
CA ALA A 498 17.97 -14.72 -3.19
C ALA A 498 16.60 -15.33 -2.87
N SER A 499 15.72 -14.60 -2.15
CA SER A 499 14.37 -15.07 -1.79
C SER A 499 13.44 -15.28 -3.00
N LEU A 500 13.80 -14.77 -4.17
CA LEU A 500 13.02 -14.87 -5.41
C LEU A 500 13.74 -15.68 -6.50
N SER A 501 14.94 -16.17 -6.25
CA SER A 501 15.76 -16.90 -7.23
C SER A 501 15.09 -18.19 -7.75
N ASP A 502 14.20 -18.79 -6.96
CA ASP A 502 13.45 -19.99 -7.31
C ASP A 502 12.13 -19.71 -8.07
N LEU A 503 11.82 -18.45 -8.37
CA LEU A 503 10.52 -18.03 -8.91
C LEU A 503 10.14 -18.76 -10.20
N LYS A 504 11.09 -18.94 -11.11
CA LYS A 504 10.85 -19.67 -12.36
C LYS A 504 10.57 -21.16 -12.10
N SER A 505 11.35 -21.79 -11.22
CA SER A 505 11.14 -23.19 -10.82
C SER A 505 9.76 -23.39 -10.18
N ARG A 506 9.32 -22.44 -9.35
CA ARG A 506 7.98 -22.44 -8.77
C ARG A 506 6.87 -22.30 -9.82
N LEU A 507 7.05 -21.47 -10.84
CA LEU A 507 6.10 -21.36 -11.94
C LEU A 507 6.03 -22.64 -12.77
N ASP A 508 7.17 -23.30 -12.99
CA ASP A 508 7.28 -24.53 -13.77
C ASP A 508 6.78 -25.76 -13.00
N SER A 509 6.73 -25.72 -11.67
CA SER A 509 6.21 -26.82 -10.83
C SER A 509 4.68 -26.93 -10.79
N ARG A 510 3.97 -25.97 -11.38
CA ARG A 510 2.49 -25.96 -11.41
C ARG A 510 1.95 -27.06 -12.32
N LYS A 511 0.73 -27.51 -12.00
CA LYS A 511 -0.03 -28.48 -12.77
C LYS A 511 -0.73 -27.81 -13.95
N CYS A 512 -0.49 -28.31 -15.17
CA CYS A 512 -1.26 -27.93 -16.34
C CYS A 512 -2.64 -28.59 -16.29
N ILE A 513 -3.70 -27.80 -16.43
CA ILE A 513 -5.10 -28.23 -16.45
C ILE A 513 -5.68 -28.01 -17.85
N SER A 514 -6.48 -28.95 -18.33
CA SER A 514 -7.09 -28.83 -19.65
C SER A 514 -8.12 -27.68 -19.69
N PRO A 515 -8.33 -27.03 -20.85
CA PRO A 515 -9.33 -25.97 -20.99
C PRO A 515 -10.75 -26.38 -20.57
N GLU A 516 -11.15 -27.63 -20.77
CA GLU A 516 -12.46 -28.16 -20.36
C GLU A 516 -12.62 -28.15 -18.84
N VAL A 517 -11.61 -28.65 -18.12
CA VAL A 517 -11.62 -28.69 -16.64
C VAL A 517 -11.53 -27.27 -16.09
N PHE A 518 -10.73 -26.40 -16.71
CA PHE A 518 -10.70 -24.98 -16.38
C PHE A 518 -12.07 -24.32 -16.56
N ALA A 519 -12.77 -24.57 -17.68
CA ALA A 519 -14.10 -24.02 -17.92
C ALA A 519 -15.12 -24.52 -16.89
N GLN A 520 -15.06 -25.81 -16.52
CA GLN A 520 -15.88 -26.37 -15.43
C GLN A 520 -15.60 -25.69 -14.09
N ASN A 521 -14.33 -25.43 -13.79
CA ASN A 521 -13.95 -24.72 -12.56
C ASN A 521 -14.51 -23.28 -12.53
N MET A 522 -14.44 -22.57 -13.66
CA MET A 522 -15.01 -21.22 -13.77
C MET A 522 -16.53 -21.21 -13.63
N MET A 523 -17.23 -22.24 -14.14
CA MET A 523 -18.67 -22.41 -13.92
C MET A 523 -18.99 -22.69 -12.44
N LEU A 524 -18.26 -23.61 -11.80
CA LEU A 524 -18.42 -23.90 -10.38
C LEU A 524 -18.22 -22.64 -9.53
N ARG A 525 -17.19 -21.83 -9.84
CA ARG A 525 -16.95 -20.55 -9.16
C ARG A 525 -18.13 -19.58 -9.31
N GLN A 526 -18.70 -19.48 -10.50
CA GLN A 526 -19.88 -18.64 -10.75
C GLN A 526 -21.10 -19.13 -9.94
N GLU A 527 -21.34 -20.44 -9.92
CA GLU A 527 -22.46 -21.05 -9.19
C GLU A 527 -22.31 -20.91 -7.66
N THR A 528 -21.08 -20.95 -7.16
CA THR A 528 -20.77 -20.95 -5.72
C THR A 528 -20.52 -19.57 -5.13
N HIS A 529 -20.40 -18.52 -5.95
CA HIS A 529 -19.98 -17.18 -5.51
C HIS A 529 -20.80 -16.61 -4.35
N HIS A 530 -22.12 -16.85 -4.34
CA HIS A 530 -23.05 -16.38 -3.29
C HIS A 530 -23.59 -17.49 -2.38
N LEU A 531 -23.09 -18.72 -2.51
CA LEU A 531 -23.61 -19.83 -1.71
C LEU A 531 -23.12 -19.71 -0.25
N ALA A 532 -24.07 -19.80 0.67
CA ALA A 532 -23.84 -20.08 2.08
C ALA A 532 -24.04 -21.58 2.35
N ASN A 533 -23.54 -22.06 3.49
CA ASN A 533 -23.57 -23.47 3.87
C ASN A 533 -22.96 -24.40 2.80
N TYR A 534 -21.78 -24.03 2.32
CA TYR A 534 -21.06 -24.71 1.26
C TYR A 534 -19.69 -25.18 1.74
N ILE A 535 -19.33 -26.42 1.37
CA ILE A 535 -18.00 -27.01 1.60
C ILE A 535 -17.32 -27.13 0.24
N PRO A 536 -16.18 -26.44 0.01
CA PRO A 536 -15.41 -26.59 -1.21
C PRO A 536 -15.04 -28.04 -1.51
N GLN A 537 -15.14 -28.42 -2.78
CA GLN A 537 -14.95 -29.78 -3.28
C GLN A 537 -13.54 -30.02 -3.84
N GLY A 538 -12.80 -28.97 -4.19
CA GLY A 538 -11.43 -29.09 -4.70
C GLY A 538 -10.51 -29.86 -3.75
N SER A 539 -9.50 -30.54 -4.33
CA SER A 539 -8.52 -31.30 -3.53
C SER A 539 -7.57 -30.36 -2.79
N VAL A 540 -7.35 -30.61 -1.50
CA VAL A 540 -6.33 -29.92 -0.70
C VAL A 540 -4.92 -30.39 -1.10
N ASP A 541 -4.79 -31.62 -1.61
CA ASP A 541 -3.49 -32.19 -1.99
C ASP A 541 -2.89 -31.55 -3.24
N ASP A 542 -3.72 -30.94 -4.08
CA ASP A 542 -3.28 -30.20 -5.27
C ASP A 542 -2.65 -28.83 -4.90
N LEU A 543 -2.84 -28.33 -3.67
CA LEU A 543 -2.29 -27.05 -3.23
C LEU A 543 -0.81 -27.15 -2.85
N TYR A 544 -0.07 -26.03 -2.98
CA TYR A 544 1.30 -25.98 -2.44
C TYR A 544 1.34 -26.19 -0.93
N ALA A 545 2.44 -26.76 -0.43
CA ALA A 545 2.67 -26.89 1.00
C ALA A 545 2.64 -25.50 1.68
N GLY A 546 2.01 -25.41 2.85
CA GLY A 546 1.85 -24.16 3.59
C GLY A 546 0.77 -23.21 3.05
N THR A 547 -0.02 -23.64 2.07
CA THR A 547 -1.13 -22.83 1.50
C THR A 547 -2.34 -22.83 2.44
N TRP A 548 -2.88 -21.65 2.72
CA TRP A 548 -4.19 -21.51 3.34
C TRP A 548 -5.30 -21.75 2.34
N TYR A 549 -6.34 -22.44 2.76
CA TYR A 549 -7.49 -22.77 1.92
C TYR A 549 -8.81 -22.64 2.69
N LEU A 550 -9.89 -22.43 1.94
CA LEU A 550 -11.25 -22.37 2.45
C LEU A 550 -11.73 -23.79 2.83
N VAL A 551 -12.09 -23.95 4.11
CA VAL A 551 -12.64 -25.20 4.65
C VAL A 551 -14.13 -25.27 4.41
N GLN A 552 -14.84 -24.19 4.74
CA GLN A 552 -16.28 -24.07 4.59
C GLN A 552 -16.74 -22.61 4.64
N VAL A 553 -17.92 -22.37 4.08
CA VAL A 553 -18.74 -21.18 4.29
C VAL A 553 -20.01 -21.64 5.00
N ASP A 554 -20.28 -21.16 6.21
CA ASP A 554 -21.46 -21.59 6.95
C ASP A 554 -22.76 -20.87 6.51
N GLU A 555 -23.88 -21.17 7.16
CA GLU A 555 -25.19 -20.58 6.84
C GLU A 555 -25.27 -19.06 7.06
N LYS A 556 -24.30 -18.48 7.77
CA LYS A 556 -24.17 -17.04 8.04
C LYS A 556 -23.04 -16.40 7.23
N HIS A 557 -22.56 -17.06 6.18
CA HIS A 557 -21.46 -16.61 5.32
C HIS A 557 -20.13 -16.45 6.05
N ARG A 558 -19.98 -17.02 7.26
CA ARG A 558 -18.70 -17.02 7.96
C ARG A 558 -17.79 -18.05 7.30
N ARG A 559 -16.58 -17.61 6.96
CA ARG A 559 -15.59 -18.43 6.25
C ARG A 559 -14.58 -18.97 7.25
N THR A 560 -14.34 -20.28 7.22
CA THR A 560 -13.30 -20.94 8.01
C THR A 560 -12.15 -21.35 7.11
N TYR A 561 -10.92 -21.12 7.54
CA TYR A 561 -9.71 -21.47 6.79
C TYR A 561 -8.87 -22.46 7.57
N ALA A 562 -8.09 -23.25 6.83
CA ALA A 562 -7.05 -24.12 7.38
C ALA A 562 -5.81 -24.03 6.49
N ARG A 563 -4.67 -24.47 7.01
CA ARG A 563 -3.39 -24.44 6.31
C ARG A 563 -2.96 -25.85 5.92
N ARG A 564 -2.57 -26.06 4.66
CA ARG A 564 -1.97 -27.30 4.21
C ARG A 564 -0.60 -27.49 4.91
N PRO A 565 -0.31 -28.64 5.52
CA PRO A 565 0.96 -28.88 6.20
C PRO A 565 2.19 -28.68 5.31
N VAL A 566 3.31 -28.31 5.91
CA VAL A 566 4.62 -28.29 5.26
C VAL A 566 5.33 -29.62 5.58
N LEU A 567 5.74 -30.37 4.55
CA LEU A 567 6.49 -31.63 4.74
C LEU A 567 7.79 -31.33 5.51
N GLY A 568 7.86 -31.75 6.78
CA GLY A 568 8.91 -31.40 7.73
C GLY A 568 8.39 -31.16 9.15
N ASP A 569 7.10 -30.79 9.28
CA ASP A 569 6.36 -30.87 10.54
C ASP A 569 5.95 -32.33 10.76
N GLY A 570 6.86 -33.14 11.29
CA GLY A 570 6.49 -34.44 11.83
C GLY A 570 5.43 -34.27 12.94
N PRO A 571 4.56 -35.27 13.18
CA PRO A 571 3.58 -35.18 14.25
C PRO A 571 4.32 -35.14 15.59
N LEU A 572 4.31 -33.99 16.26
CA LEU A 572 4.41 -33.97 17.71
C LEU A 572 3.08 -34.48 18.25
N GLU A 573 3.07 -35.79 18.46
CA GLU A 573 2.04 -36.61 19.10
C GLU A 573 0.65 -36.68 18.43
N ALA A 574 0.20 -37.93 18.28
CA ALA A 574 -1.17 -38.25 17.93
C ALA A 574 -2.11 -37.79 19.05
N GLY A 575 -2.87 -36.73 18.78
CA GLY A 575 -3.89 -36.20 19.68
C GLY A 575 -4.83 -35.27 18.93
N VAL A 576 -5.49 -35.78 17.88
CA VAL A 576 -6.63 -35.09 17.28
C VAL A 576 -7.80 -35.22 18.26
N GLU A 577 -7.94 -34.27 19.18
CA GLU A 577 -9.25 -33.94 19.73
C GLU A 577 -9.98 -33.09 18.70
N VAL A 578 -10.80 -33.78 17.91
CA VAL A 578 -12.00 -33.23 17.30
C VAL A 578 -12.75 -32.47 18.40
N VAL A 579 -12.94 -31.17 18.23
CA VAL A 579 -13.83 -30.38 19.10
C VAL A 579 -15.25 -30.92 18.91
N HIS A 580 -15.61 -31.92 19.71
CA HIS A 580 -16.94 -32.49 19.75
C HIS A 580 -17.85 -31.60 20.59
N LEU A 581 -18.85 -31.02 19.91
CA LEU A 581 -20.11 -30.60 20.51
C LEU A 581 -20.74 -31.80 21.24
N GLY A 582 -20.73 -31.77 22.56
CA GLY A 582 -21.41 -32.74 23.42
C GLY A 582 -22.40 -32.05 24.37
N LEU A 583 -23.68 -32.41 24.21
CA LEU A 583 -24.80 -32.03 25.06
C LEU A 583 -24.73 -32.66 26.46
N ALA A 584 -25.16 -31.85 27.45
CA ALA A 584 -26.00 -32.17 28.62
C ALA A 584 -25.49 -33.05 29.79
N HIS A 585 -25.89 -32.57 30.99
CA HIS A 585 -25.84 -33.14 32.35
C HIS A 585 -24.44 -33.19 32.99
N GLU A 586 -24.20 -32.80 34.26
CA GLU A 586 -25.06 -32.76 35.43
C GLU A 586 -24.46 -31.86 36.55
N HIS A 587 -25.27 -31.60 37.56
CA HIS A 587 -25.22 -30.53 38.57
C HIS A 587 -24.59 -31.02 39.89
N ILE A 588 -23.63 -30.32 40.53
CA ILE A 588 -23.41 -30.32 42.01
C ILE A 588 -22.89 -28.94 42.49
N PRO A 589 -23.32 -28.39 43.65
CA PRO A 589 -23.40 -26.94 43.91
C PRO A 589 -22.38 -26.38 44.93
N SER A 590 -22.34 -25.05 45.08
CA SER A 590 -21.73 -24.36 46.22
C SER A 590 -22.43 -23.03 46.57
N PRO A 591 -22.28 -22.49 47.80
CA PRO A 591 -23.43 -22.18 48.64
C PRO A 591 -23.90 -20.71 48.67
N ALA A 592 -25.18 -20.61 49.04
CA ALA A 592 -26.03 -19.46 49.34
C ALA A 592 -25.38 -18.15 49.85
N LYS A 593 -25.84 -17.04 49.28
CA LYS A 593 -26.15 -15.81 50.02
C LYS A 593 -27.58 -15.37 49.74
N LYS A 594 -28.35 -15.24 50.83
CA LYS A 594 -29.76 -14.84 50.92
C LYS A 594 -29.94 -13.32 50.79
N VAL A 595 -30.91 -12.86 50.00
CA VAL A 595 -31.81 -11.73 50.30
C VAL A 595 -33.07 -11.80 49.37
N PRO A 596 -34.23 -11.19 49.67
CA PRO A 596 -35.51 -11.89 49.75
C PRO A 596 -36.49 -11.58 48.60
N ARG A 597 -37.46 -12.48 48.37
CA ARG A 597 -38.65 -12.28 47.50
C ARG A 597 -39.91 -12.06 48.35
N ILE A 598 -40.81 -11.20 47.86
CA ILE A 598 -42.22 -10.99 48.26
C ILE A 598 -43.01 -10.83 46.92
N PRO A 599 -44.26 -11.32 46.78
CA PRO A 599 -44.60 -12.38 45.83
C PRO A 599 -45.43 -11.93 44.61
N ALA A 600 -45.55 -12.86 43.66
CA ALA A 600 -46.39 -12.77 42.47
C ALA A 600 -47.90 -12.84 42.79
N LYS A 601 -48.70 -12.10 42.03
CA LYS A 601 -50.11 -12.37 41.78
C LYS A 601 -50.27 -12.80 40.32
N THR A 602 -50.93 -13.93 40.14
CA THR A 602 -51.55 -14.43 38.91
C THR A 602 -52.80 -13.62 38.58
N ASP A 603 -53.12 -13.53 37.29
CA ASP A 603 -54.45 -13.49 36.63
C ASP A 603 -54.22 -12.90 35.22
N SER A 604 -54.21 -13.72 34.17
CA SER A 604 -55.34 -14.14 33.33
C SER A 604 -55.62 -13.18 32.17
N GLU A 605 -55.96 -13.79 31.04
CA GLU A 605 -56.58 -13.25 29.82
C GLU A 605 -55.68 -12.88 28.64
N ALA A 606 -55.94 -13.64 27.58
CA ALA A 606 -55.50 -13.43 26.22
C ALA A 606 -56.20 -12.21 25.60
N VAL A 607 -55.44 -11.38 24.90
CA VAL A 607 -55.98 -10.52 23.84
C VAL A 607 -55.02 -10.58 22.66
N ALA A 608 -55.53 -11.12 21.56
CA ALA A 608 -54.92 -11.04 20.24
C ALA A 608 -54.91 -9.58 19.76
N VAL A 609 -53.75 -9.09 19.32
CA VAL A 609 -53.69 -7.88 18.49
C VAL A 609 -52.77 -8.18 17.30
N SER A 610 -53.41 -8.32 16.16
CA SER A 610 -52.84 -8.21 14.83
C SER A 610 -52.30 -6.80 14.60
N LEU A 611 -51.04 -6.66 14.18
CA LEU A 611 -50.54 -5.44 13.55
C LEU A 611 -49.81 -5.80 12.25
N SER A 612 -50.26 -5.13 11.21
CA SER A 612 -49.98 -5.32 9.79
C SER A 612 -48.63 -4.74 9.36
N ASN A 613 -48.09 -5.33 8.29
CA ASN A 613 -47.00 -4.81 7.48
C ASN A 613 -47.21 -3.33 7.12
N GLY A 614 -46.16 -2.53 7.27
CA GLY A 614 -46.01 -1.21 6.68
C GLY A 614 -44.61 -1.09 6.07
N GLU A 615 -44.57 -0.81 4.77
CA GLU A 615 -43.37 -0.48 4.01
C GLU A 615 -42.73 0.83 4.51
N HIS A 616 -41.40 0.83 4.67
CA HIS A 616 -40.47 1.81 4.12
C HIS A 616 -39.01 1.37 4.31
#